data_AF-A0A840YRC8-F1
#
_entry.id   AF-A0A840YRC8-F1
#
_cell.length_a   1.000
_cell.length_b   1.000
_cell.length_c   1.000
_cell.angle_alpha   90.00
_cell.angle_beta   90.00
_cell.angle_gamma   90.00
#
_symmetry.space_group_name_H-M   'P 1'
#
loop_
_entity.id
_entity.type
_entity.pdbx_description
1 polymer ?
#
loop_
_entity_poly.entity_id
_entity_poly.type
_entity_poly.pdbx_seq_one_letter_code
_entity_poly.pdbx_strand_id
1 'polypeptide(L)'
;MIRVDKMLAIAAALAIGTTSAAAQTAPKPVTAPVDPARLSAARQVVARLMPPGTYKRMMDQSMGPLMDSMTQSMGQLPVQELARLSGITAEEASTLGTGTIEQVMAIYDPHWRDRLKRSTDAMMGGMTEIMTNMEPAMREGLSRAYAREFVPAELAEMDRFFATPAGAHYALKSLQLFMDPEMMKIMSDMVPEMTKRMPDMMAKAEAAVAALPKPRSNSDLTPAERAKLATLLGVPADTLKTDPEPAAEAEDAED
;
A
#
# COMPACT_ATOMS: atom_id res chain seq x y z
N MET A 1 5.60 19.88 4.57
CA MET A 1 4.26 19.33 4.29
C MET A 1 3.74 19.98 3.02
N ILE A 2 2.96 19.20 2.24
CA ILE A 2 2.38 19.48 0.92
C ILE A 2 3.25 19.02 -0.26
N ARG A 3 3.00 17.76 -0.63
CA ARG A 3 3.23 17.18 -1.95
C ARG A 3 2.32 17.88 -2.96
N VAL A 4 2.81 18.16 -4.16
CA VAL A 4 1.97 18.15 -5.36
C VAL A 4 2.71 17.36 -6.42
N ASP A 5 2.10 16.23 -6.71
CA ASP A 5 2.52 15.22 -7.66
C ASP A 5 2.66 15.72 -9.09
N LYS A 6 3.61 15.09 -9.79
CA LYS A 6 3.58 14.65 -11.19
C LYS A 6 2.42 15.19 -12.04
N MET A 7 2.75 15.95 -13.08
CA MET A 7 2.26 15.79 -14.46
C MET A 7 2.73 16.97 -15.31
N LEU A 8 3.42 16.72 -16.43
CA LEU A 8 2.87 16.99 -17.77
C LEU A 8 3.78 16.44 -18.87
N ALA A 9 3.14 15.75 -19.80
CA ALA A 9 3.67 15.23 -21.06
C ALA A 9 4.24 16.35 -21.96
N ILE A 10 4.98 15.96 -23.01
CA ILE A 10 4.67 16.35 -24.40
C ILE A 10 5.50 15.50 -25.38
N ALA A 11 4.82 15.15 -26.47
CA ALA A 11 5.18 14.28 -27.57
C ALA A 11 6.23 14.87 -28.55
N ALA A 12 6.84 13.98 -29.34
CA ALA A 12 7.27 14.32 -30.69
C ALA A 12 7.24 13.07 -31.58
N ALA A 13 6.49 13.19 -32.68
CA ALA A 13 6.30 12.19 -33.71
C ALA A 13 7.50 12.15 -34.67
N LEU A 14 7.87 10.95 -35.14
CA LEU A 14 8.45 10.77 -36.47
C LEU A 14 8.04 9.42 -37.04
N ALA A 15 7.48 9.48 -38.24
CA ALA A 15 7.03 8.34 -39.02
C ALA A 15 8.17 7.74 -39.86
N ILE A 16 8.16 6.41 -40.00
CA ILE A 16 8.17 5.61 -41.24
C ILE A 16 8.82 4.25 -40.94
N GLY A 17 8.08 3.17 -41.17
CA GLY A 17 8.60 1.80 -41.16
C GLY A 17 7.49 0.78 -40.88
N THR A 18 6.80 0.31 -41.92
CA THR A 18 5.84 -0.80 -41.84
C THR A 18 6.58 -2.11 -41.56
N THR A 19 6.60 -2.54 -40.31
CA THR A 19 6.85 -3.93 -39.92
C THR A 19 5.75 -4.35 -38.97
N SER A 20 5.03 -5.42 -39.32
CA SER A 20 3.96 -6.04 -38.54
C SER A 20 4.41 -6.35 -37.12
N ALA A 21 4.11 -5.47 -36.18
CA ALA A 21 4.31 -5.69 -34.75
C ALA A 21 3.00 -6.22 -34.18
N ALA A 22 3.11 -7.32 -33.44
CA ALA A 22 2.05 -8.01 -32.72
C ALA A 22 1.04 -7.03 -32.11
N ALA A 23 -0.24 -7.38 -32.21
CA ALA A 23 -1.34 -6.67 -31.59
C ALA A 23 -1.10 -6.53 -30.08
N GLN A 24 -0.41 -5.47 -29.66
CA GLN A 24 -0.54 -4.92 -28.33
C GLN A 24 -1.96 -4.35 -28.29
N THR A 25 -2.86 -5.06 -27.62
CA THR A 25 -4.13 -4.50 -27.17
C THR A 25 -3.82 -3.27 -26.34
N ALA A 26 -3.85 -2.10 -26.98
CA ALA A 26 -3.86 -0.82 -26.30
C ALA A 26 -5.02 -0.86 -25.29
N PRO A 27 -4.81 -0.41 -24.05
CA PRO A 27 -5.86 -0.40 -23.05
C PRO A 27 -7.05 0.39 -23.60
N LYS A 28 -8.22 -0.25 -23.66
CA LYS A 28 -9.47 0.40 -24.08
C LYS A 28 -9.65 1.67 -23.23
N PRO A 29 -10.02 2.81 -23.82
CA PRO A 29 -10.31 4.02 -23.06
C PRO A 29 -11.34 3.70 -21.96
N VAL A 30 -11.01 4.00 -20.70
CA VAL A 30 -11.88 3.79 -19.51
C VAL A 30 -13.18 4.63 -19.58
N THR A 31 -13.37 5.38 -20.66
CA THR A 31 -14.39 6.43 -20.85
C THR A 31 -15.42 6.10 -21.94
N ALA A 32 -15.57 4.84 -22.36
CA ALA A 32 -16.73 4.48 -23.18
C ALA A 32 -18.03 4.87 -22.44
N PRO A 33 -18.98 5.59 -23.08
CA PRO A 33 -20.24 5.96 -22.47
C PRO A 33 -20.98 4.72 -21.97
N VAL A 34 -21.41 4.73 -20.72
CA VAL A 34 -22.17 3.63 -20.12
C VAL A 34 -23.65 3.81 -20.45
N ASP A 35 -24.28 2.77 -21.00
CA ASP A 35 -25.72 2.73 -21.22
C ASP A 35 -26.48 3.02 -19.90
N PRO A 36 -27.36 4.05 -19.84
CA PRO A 36 -28.12 4.38 -18.64
C PRO A 36 -28.94 3.23 -18.05
N ALA A 37 -29.54 2.37 -18.90
CA ALA A 37 -30.32 1.22 -18.44
C ALA A 37 -29.42 0.17 -17.79
N ARG A 38 -28.25 -0.09 -18.39
CA ARG A 38 -27.25 -0.99 -17.85
C ARG A 38 -26.65 -0.46 -16.54
N LEU A 39 -26.42 0.84 -16.45
CA LEU A 39 -25.97 1.49 -15.22
C LEU A 39 -26.99 1.35 -14.09
N SER A 40 -28.28 1.47 -14.39
CA SER A 40 -29.35 1.26 -13.41
C SER A 40 -29.32 -0.17 -12.84
N ALA A 41 -29.22 -1.19 -13.70
CA ALA A 41 -29.10 -2.58 -13.27
C ALA A 41 -27.82 -2.83 -12.45
N ALA A 42 -26.68 -2.27 -12.87
CA ALA A 42 -25.43 -2.40 -12.14
C ALA A 42 -25.49 -1.75 -10.75
N ARG A 43 -26.17 -0.62 -10.57
CA ARG A 43 -26.38 0.00 -9.25
C ARG A 43 -27.15 -0.92 -8.31
N GLN A 44 -28.13 -1.67 -8.80
CA GLN A 44 -28.89 -2.64 -7.98
C GLN A 44 -27.98 -3.77 -7.49
N VAL A 45 -27.19 -4.36 -8.39
CA VAL A 45 -26.22 -5.41 -8.05
C VAL A 45 -25.19 -4.88 -7.04
N VAL A 46 -24.61 -3.71 -7.30
CA VAL A 46 -23.60 -3.11 -6.41
C VAL A 46 -24.18 -2.73 -5.05
N ALA A 47 -25.44 -2.31 -4.96
CA ALA A 47 -26.08 -2.04 -3.67
C ALA A 47 -26.20 -3.29 -2.78
N ARG A 48 -26.22 -4.49 -3.36
CA ARG A 48 -26.18 -5.76 -2.61
C ARG A 48 -24.77 -6.15 -2.18
N LEU A 49 -23.78 -5.89 -3.02
CA LEU A 49 -22.36 -6.13 -2.73
C LEU A 49 -21.80 -5.15 -1.69
N MET A 50 -22.16 -3.88 -1.82
CA MET A 50 -21.74 -2.80 -0.95
C MET A 50 -22.95 -1.99 -0.46
N PRO A 51 -23.73 -2.53 0.49
CA PRO A 51 -24.79 -1.77 1.13
C PRO A 51 -24.25 -0.53 1.85
N PRO A 52 -25.10 0.47 2.13
CA PRO A 52 -24.73 1.60 2.99
C PRO A 52 -24.00 1.18 4.28
N GLY A 53 -22.90 1.88 4.56
CA GLY A 53 -22.07 1.70 5.75
C GLY A 53 -21.16 0.48 5.69
N THR A 54 -20.90 -0.09 4.51
CA THR A 54 -20.02 -1.25 4.35
C THR A 54 -18.60 -0.95 4.80
N TYR A 55 -18.06 0.23 4.46
CA TYR A 55 -16.70 0.59 4.88
C TYR A 55 -16.61 0.78 6.39
N LYS A 56 -17.61 1.43 7.00
CA LYS A 56 -17.66 1.56 8.46
C LYS A 56 -17.69 0.19 9.14
N ARG A 57 -18.59 -0.71 8.72
CA ARG A 57 -18.66 -2.08 9.27
C ARG A 57 -17.35 -2.83 9.12
N MET A 58 -16.72 -2.73 7.95
CA MET A 58 -15.44 -3.38 7.69
C MET A 58 -14.33 -2.84 8.62
N MET A 59 -14.24 -1.52 8.79
CA MET A 59 -13.26 -0.92 9.70
C MET A 59 -13.50 -1.32 11.15
N ASP A 60 -14.74 -1.27 11.61
CA ASP A 60 -15.11 -1.65 12.98
C ASP A 60 -14.79 -3.13 13.26
N GLN A 61 -15.06 -4.03 12.30
CA GLN A 61 -14.94 -5.48 12.48
C GLN A 61 -13.50 -6.00 12.29
N SER A 62 -12.72 -5.40 11.39
CA SER A 62 -11.38 -5.88 11.06
C SER A 62 -10.29 -5.13 11.81
N MET A 63 -10.36 -3.80 11.89
CA MET A 63 -9.23 -2.99 12.36
C MET A 63 -9.22 -2.80 13.87
N GLY A 64 -10.40 -2.69 14.50
CA GLY A 64 -10.52 -2.52 15.96
C GLY A 64 -9.80 -3.62 16.75
N PRO A 65 -10.17 -4.91 16.58
CA PRO A 65 -9.53 -6.01 17.29
C PRO A 65 -8.03 -6.15 17.00
N LEU A 66 -7.61 -5.85 15.76
CA LEU A 66 -6.21 -5.89 15.36
C LEU A 66 -5.38 -4.84 16.12
N MET A 67 -5.88 -3.61 16.22
CA MET A 67 -5.21 -2.52 16.95
C MET A 67 -5.17 -2.79 18.45
N ASP A 68 -6.24 -3.34 19.01
CA ASP A 68 -6.28 -3.74 20.42
C ASP A 68 -5.21 -4.81 20.69
N SER A 69 -5.11 -5.83 19.83
CA SER A 69 -4.09 -6.87 19.92
C SER A 69 -2.67 -6.32 19.79
N MET A 70 -2.44 -5.39 18.85
CA MET A 70 -1.14 -4.76 18.66
C MET A 70 -0.73 -3.90 19.87
N THR A 71 -1.66 -3.12 20.41
CA THR A 71 -1.44 -2.28 21.59
C THR A 71 -1.09 -3.13 22.81
N GLN A 72 -1.83 -4.23 23.01
CA GLN A 72 -1.55 -5.19 24.07
C GLN A 72 -0.17 -5.83 23.88
N SER A 73 0.16 -6.26 22.66
CA SER A 73 1.45 -6.90 22.36
C SER A 73 2.62 -5.95 22.63
N MET A 74 2.50 -4.69 22.22
CA MET A 74 3.52 -3.66 22.45
C MET A 74 3.71 -3.37 23.94
N GLY A 75 2.63 -3.27 24.73
CA GLY A 75 2.75 -3.05 26.17
C GLY A 75 3.53 -4.17 26.89
N GLN A 76 3.44 -5.41 26.39
CA GLN A 76 4.12 -6.57 26.96
C GLN A 76 5.56 -6.75 26.47
N LEU A 77 6.04 -5.96 25.52
CA LEU A 77 7.43 -6.04 25.07
C LEU A 77 8.39 -5.68 26.21
N PRO A 78 9.43 -6.50 26.46
CA PRO A 78 10.52 -6.14 27.35
C PRO A 78 11.27 -4.90 26.83
N VAL A 79 11.70 -4.02 27.74
CA VAL A 79 12.49 -2.83 27.37
C VAL A 79 13.81 -3.21 26.69
N GLN A 80 14.41 -4.33 27.10
CA GLN A 80 15.61 -4.89 26.46
C GLN A 80 15.36 -5.25 24.99
N GLU A 81 14.21 -5.84 24.69
CA GLU A 81 13.85 -6.21 23.33
C GLU A 81 13.58 -4.97 22.47
N LEU A 82 12.90 -3.97 23.05
CA LEU A 82 12.74 -2.68 22.38
C LEU A 82 14.09 -2.00 22.09
N ALA A 83 15.04 -2.06 23.03
CA ALA A 83 16.37 -1.51 22.84
C ALA A 83 17.10 -2.19 21.67
N ARG A 84 17.03 -3.52 21.58
CA ARG A 84 17.58 -4.27 20.44
C ARG A 84 16.93 -3.87 19.11
N LEU A 85 15.61 -3.72 19.09
CA LEU A 85 14.88 -3.25 17.90
C LEU A 85 15.27 -1.82 17.48
N SER A 86 15.74 -0.99 18.41
CA SER A 86 16.21 0.37 18.14
C SER A 86 17.68 0.46 17.70
N GLY A 87 18.38 -0.67 17.55
CA GLY A 87 19.78 -0.73 17.11
C GLY A 87 20.80 -0.74 18.24
N ILE A 88 20.37 -0.89 19.50
CA ILE A 88 21.28 -1.09 20.64
C ILE A 88 21.78 -2.54 20.62
N THR A 89 23.07 -2.76 20.88
CA THR A 89 23.67 -4.10 20.85
C THR A 89 23.04 -5.01 21.92
N ALA A 90 23.07 -6.33 21.69
CA ALA A 90 22.53 -7.29 22.66
C ALA A 90 23.21 -7.20 24.03
N GLU A 91 24.51 -6.85 24.04
CA GLU A 91 25.33 -6.72 25.23
C GLU A 91 24.92 -5.49 26.05
N GLU A 92 24.79 -4.32 25.40
CA GLU A 92 24.29 -3.11 26.04
C GLU A 92 22.83 -3.26 26.51
N ALA A 93 21.97 -3.86 25.69
CA ALA A 93 20.57 -4.11 26.05
C ALA A 93 20.45 -5.05 27.27
N SER A 94 21.37 -6.00 27.45
CA SER A 94 21.37 -6.92 28.60
C SER A 94 21.57 -6.23 29.95
N THR A 95 22.16 -5.02 29.94
CA THR A 95 22.36 -4.20 31.14
C THR A 95 21.11 -3.46 31.59
N LEU A 96 20.09 -3.37 30.72
CA LEU A 96 18.81 -2.72 31.03
C LEU A 96 17.94 -3.61 31.92
N GLY A 97 17.03 -3.00 32.68
CA GLY A 97 16.10 -3.74 33.53
C GLY A 97 15.13 -4.62 32.74
N THR A 98 14.62 -5.68 33.38
CA THR A 98 13.66 -6.64 32.79
C THR A 98 12.22 -6.14 32.75
N GLY A 99 12.01 -4.83 32.93
CA GLY A 99 10.68 -4.23 32.92
C GLY A 99 10.06 -4.27 31.52
N THR A 100 8.73 -4.20 31.47
CA THR A 100 8.00 -4.06 30.21
C THR A 100 7.73 -2.59 29.89
N ILE A 101 7.44 -2.30 28.62
CA ILE A 101 6.99 -0.95 28.20
C ILE A 101 5.79 -0.50 29.05
N GLU A 102 4.86 -1.41 29.34
CA GLU A 102 3.72 -1.15 30.20
C GLU A 102 4.10 -0.62 31.58
N GLN A 103 5.05 -1.28 32.25
CA GLN A 103 5.47 -0.90 33.60
C GLN A 103 6.15 0.47 33.60
N VAL A 104 6.96 0.75 32.59
CA VAL A 104 7.61 2.04 32.43
C VAL A 104 6.58 3.14 32.17
N MET A 105 5.66 2.93 31.23
CA MET A 105 4.64 3.92 30.87
C MET A 105 3.67 4.20 32.01
N ALA A 106 3.32 3.19 32.82
CA ALA A 106 2.47 3.37 34.00
C ALA A 106 3.09 4.28 35.07
N ILE A 107 4.42 4.36 35.15
CA ILE A 107 5.11 5.29 36.05
C ILE A 107 5.01 6.72 35.53
N TYR A 108 5.20 6.93 34.22
CA TYR A 108 5.17 8.27 33.62
C TYR A 108 3.75 8.83 33.47
N ASP A 109 2.78 7.98 33.13
CA ASP A 109 1.38 8.36 32.97
C ASP A 109 0.49 7.25 33.52
N PRO A 110 -0.05 7.40 34.76
CA PRO A 110 -0.98 6.44 35.34
C PRO A 110 -2.23 6.19 34.50
N HIS A 111 -2.56 7.08 33.56
CA HIS A 111 -3.69 6.97 32.63
C HIS A 111 -3.27 6.64 31.20
N TRP A 112 -2.03 6.18 30.98
CA TRP A 112 -1.49 6.02 29.63
C TRP A 112 -2.32 5.09 28.75
N ARG A 113 -2.88 4.02 29.31
CA ARG A 113 -3.76 3.08 28.58
C ARG A 113 -5.02 3.77 28.10
N ASP A 114 -5.68 4.53 28.97
CA ASP A 114 -6.88 5.29 28.62
C ASP A 114 -6.57 6.35 27.58
N ARG A 115 -5.42 7.03 27.71
CA ARG A 115 -4.97 8.02 26.73
C ARG A 115 -4.73 7.38 25.38
N LEU A 116 -3.95 6.30 25.33
CA LEU A 116 -3.63 5.58 24.10
C LEU A 116 -4.89 5.05 23.42
N LYS A 117 -5.80 4.46 24.19
CA LYS A 117 -7.09 4.01 23.66
C LYS A 117 -7.89 5.17 23.07
N ARG A 118 -8.08 6.26 23.81
CA ARG A 118 -8.85 7.43 23.34
C ARG A 118 -8.23 8.08 22.11
N SER A 119 -6.90 8.18 22.07
CA SER A 119 -6.17 8.71 20.91
C SER A 119 -6.35 7.82 19.67
N THR A 120 -6.27 6.51 19.86
CA THR A 120 -6.47 5.52 18.78
C THR A 120 -7.91 5.53 18.29
N ASP A 121 -8.89 5.51 19.20
CA ASP A 121 -10.31 5.57 18.88
C ASP A 121 -10.66 6.86 18.11
N ALA A 122 -10.09 8.01 18.52
CA ALA A 122 -10.30 9.28 17.83
C ALA A 122 -9.72 9.29 16.40
N MET A 123 -8.49 8.76 16.24
CA MET A 123 -7.85 8.64 14.92
C MET A 123 -8.66 7.72 14.00
N MET A 124 -9.10 6.57 14.51
CA MET A 124 -9.93 5.62 13.76
C MET A 124 -11.31 6.16 13.44
N GLY A 125 -11.90 6.95 14.35
CA GLY A 125 -13.14 7.67 14.11
C GLY A 125 -13.03 8.62 12.93
N GLY A 126 -11.96 9.42 12.88
CA GLY A 126 -11.69 10.33 11.75
C GLY A 126 -11.51 9.59 10.43
N MET A 127 -10.77 8.48 10.42
CA MET A 127 -10.62 7.65 9.21
C MET A 127 -11.96 7.05 8.75
N THR A 128 -12.76 6.57 9.69
CA THR A 128 -14.09 6.00 9.41
C THR A 128 -15.02 7.06 8.82
N GLU A 129 -14.97 8.28 9.32
CA GLU A 129 -15.75 9.40 8.78
C GLU A 129 -15.36 9.71 7.33
N ILE A 130 -14.06 9.84 7.04
CA ILE A 130 -13.56 10.06 5.67
C ILE A 130 -14.07 8.97 4.72
N MET A 131 -13.90 7.70 5.10
CA MET A 131 -14.32 6.57 4.27
C MET A 131 -15.84 6.50 4.08
N THR A 132 -16.60 6.82 5.12
CA THR A 132 -18.07 6.89 5.06
C THR A 132 -18.53 7.99 4.10
N ASN A 133 -17.87 9.16 4.13
CA ASN A 133 -18.18 10.27 3.24
C ASN A 133 -17.82 9.98 1.78
N MET A 134 -16.77 9.18 1.55
CA MET A 134 -16.36 8.76 0.21
C MET A 134 -17.16 7.57 -0.35
N GLU A 135 -17.82 6.78 0.52
CA GLU A 135 -18.54 5.56 0.15
C GLU A 135 -19.54 5.77 -1.01
N PRO A 136 -20.36 6.85 -1.07
CA PRO A 136 -21.30 7.05 -2.17
C PRO A 136 -20.60 7.17 -3.53
N ALA A 137 -19.48 7.91 -3.59
CA ALA A 137 -18.71 8.09 -4.82
C ALA A 137 -18.03 6.78 -5.24
N MET A 138 -17.48 6.02 -4.28
CA MET A 138 -16.91 4.71 -4.54
C MET A 138 -17.94 3.73 -5.11
N ARG A 139 -19.14 3.71 -4.53
CA ARG A 139 -20.25 2.86 -4.98
C ARG A 139 -20.71 3.20 -6.40
N GLU A 140 -20.81 4.49 -6.71
CA GLU A 140 -21.14 4.95 -8.06
C GLU A 140 -20.05 4.60 -9.07
N GLY A 141 -18.77 4.76 -8.69
CA GLY A 141 -17.63 4.33 -9.50
C GLY A 141 -17.65 2.84 -9.80
N LEU A 142 -17.92 2.01 -8.78
CA LEU A 142 -18.04 0.56 -8.92
C LEU A 142 -19.25 0.17 -9.79
N SER A 143 -20.38 0.86 -9.64
CA SER A 143 -21.57 0.64 -10.48
C SER A 143 -21.27 0.90 -11.96
N ARG A 144 -20.47 1.93 -12.27
CA ARG A 144 -20.02 2.18 -13.65
C ARG A 144 -19.05 1.13 -14.16
N ALA A 145 -18.18 0.60 -13.31
CA ALA A 145 -17.30 -0.51 -13.67
C ALA A 145 -18.11 -1.77 -14.00
N TYR A 146 -19.06 -2.13 -13.15
CA TYR A 146 -19.97 -3.26 -13.37
C TYR A 146 -20.79 -3.11 -14.65
N ALA A 147 -21.30 -1.91 -14.92
CA ALA A 147 -22.04 -1.64 -16.15
C ALA A 147 -21.16 -1.70 -17.41
N ARG A 148 -19.85 -1.52 -17.32
CA ARG A 148 -18.95 -1.72 -18.47
C ARG A 148 -18.59 -3.19 -18.66
N GLU A 149 -18.39 -3.90 -17.56
CA GLU A 149 -17.93 -5.28 -17.56
C GLU A 149 -19.03 -6.27 -17.94
N PHE A 150 -20.21 -6.14 -17.31
CA PHE A 150 -21.28 -7.14 -17.42
C PHE A 150 -22.39 -6.69 -18.37
N VAL A 151 -22.94 -7.63 -19.14
CA VAL A 151 -24.13 -7.40 -19.97
C VAL A 151 -25.41 -7.44 -19.13
N PRO A 152 -26.56 -6.92 -19.63
CA PRO A 152 -27.79 -6.84 -18.82
C PRO A 152 -28.30 -8.19 -18.30
N ALA A 153 -28.12 -9.28 -19.08
CA ALA A 153 -28.50 -10.62 -18.66
C ALA A 153 -27.69 -11.09 -17.44
N GLU A 154 -26.37 -10.89 -17.46
CA GLU A 154 -25.48 -11.24 -16.34
C GLU A 154 -25.81 -10.42 -15.09
N LEU A 155 -26.04 -9.11 -15.23
CA LEU A 155 -26.44 -8.27 -14.11
C LEU A 155 -27.76 -8.73 -13.47
N ALA A 156 -28.73 -9.17 -14.28
CA ALA A 156 -30.00 -9.71 -13.79
C ALA A 156 -29.83 -11.06 -13.08
N GLU A 157 -28.92 -11.92 -13.56
CA GLU A 157 -28.60 -13.19 -12.89
C GLU A 157 -27.88 -12.96 -11.56
N MET A 158 -26.92 -12.03 -11.52
CA MET A 158 -26.24 -11.62 -10.29
C MET A 158 -27.23 -11.07 -9.26
N ASP A 159 -28.15 -10.18 -9.68
CA ASP A 159 -29.18 -9.65 -8.77
C ASP A 159 -30.06 -10.77 -8.19
N ARG A 160 -30.48 -11.72 -9.04
CA ARG A 160 -31.28 -12.88 -8.61
C ARG A 160 -30.52 -13.75 -7.62
N PHE A 161 -29.23 -14.02 -7.87
CA PHE A 161 -28.40 -14.79 -6.96
C PHE A 161 -28.23 -14.07 -5.61
N PHE A 162 -27.89 -12.78 -5.62
CA PHE A 162 -27.71 -11.98 -4.40
C PHE A 162 -29.03 -11.71 -3.64
N ALA A 163 -30.19 -11.95 -4.26
CA ALA A 163 -31.48 -11.97 -3.56
C ALA A 163 -31.71 -13.26 -2.75
N THR A 164 -30.95 -14.34 -3.00
CA THR A 164 -31.03 -15.56 -2.19
C THR A 164 -30.32 -15.38 -0.84
N PRO A 165 -30.68 -16.15 0.22
CA PRO A 165 -29.97 -16.09 1.49
C PRO A 165 -28.46 -16.36 1.38
N ALA A 166 -28.08 -17.34 0.56
CA ALA A 166 -26.68 -17.68 0.33
C ALA A 166 -25.94 -16.57 -0.45
N GLY A 167 -26.56 -16.03 -1.50
CA GLY A 167 -25.97 -14.95 -2.29
C GLY A 167 -25.84 -13.65 -1.52
N ALA A 168 -26.83 -13.29 -0.68
CA ALA A 168 -26.74 -12.13 0.20
C ALA A 168 -25.60 -12.30 1.23
N HIS A 169 -25.47 -13.49 1.82
CA HIS A 169 -24.38 -13.79 2.74
C HIS A 169 -23.01 -13.69 2.04
N TYR A 170 -22.87 -14.29 0.86
CA TYR A 170 -21.66 -14.21 0.05
C TYR A 170 -21.30 -12.77 -0.33
N ALA A 171 -22.27 -11.98 -0.80
CA ALA A 171 -22.07 -10.58 -1.19
C ALA A 171 -21.50 -9.74 -0.03
N LEU A 172 -22.02 -9.94 1.20
CA LEU A 172 -21.56 -9.24 2.39
C LEU A 172 -20.19 -9.73 2.91
N LYS A 173 -19.89 -11.03 2.77
CA LYS A 173 -18.71 -11.65 3.37
C LYS A 173 -17.51 -11.77 2.46
N SER A 174 -17.69 -11.84 1.14
CA SER A 174 -16.62 -12.09 0.17
C SER A 174 -15.43 -11.13 0.30
N LEU A 175 -15.69 -9.83 0.47
CA LEU A 175 -14.63 -8.84 0.69
C LEU A 175 -13.90 -9.05 2.04
N GLN A 176 -14.60 -9.50 3.08
CA GLN A 176 -14.03 -9.76 4.41
C GLN A 176 -13.18 -11.04 4.40
N LEU A 177 -13.57 -12.06 3.64
CA LEU A 177 -12.83 -13.33 3.54
C LEU A 177 -11.42 -13.14 2.98
N PHE A 178 -11.18 -12.10 2.18
CA PHE A 178 -9.82 -11.78 1.72
C PHE A 178 -8.92 -11.28 2.86
N MET A 179 -9.51 -10.73 3.91
CA MET A 179 -8.84 -10.27 5.13
C MET A 179 -8.96 -11.30 6.27
N ASP A 180 -9.29 -12.54 5.95
CA ASP A 180 -9.41 -13.60 6.95
C ASP A 180 -8.07 -13.86 7.66
N PRO A 181 -8.06 -14.09 8.99
CA PRO A 181 -6.82 -14.38 9.72
C PRO A 181 -6.00 -15.54 9.16
N GLU A 182 -6.63 -16.56 8.58
CA GLU A 182 -5.93 -17.68 7.95
C GLU A 182 -5.18 -17.22 6.69
N MET A 183 -5.79 -16.38 5.87
CA MET A 183 -5.14 -15.77 4.71
C MET A 183 -3.99 -14.86 5.12
N MET A 184 -4.18 -14.06 6.17
CA MET A 184 -3.13 -13.20 6.73
C MET A 184 -1.96 -14.01 7.29
N LYS A 185 -2.25 -15.16 7.93
CA LYS A 185 -1.21 -16.07 8.42
C LYS A 185 -0.39 -16.64 7.27
N ILE A 186 -1.03 -17.11 6.20
CA ILE A 186 -0.34 -17.62 5.01
C ILE A 186 0.58 -16.54 4.42
N MET A 187 0.11 -15.30 4.30
CA MET A 187 0.95 -14.19 3.83
C MET A 187 2.13 -13.90 4.76
N SER A 188 1.92 -14.01 6.08
CA SER A 188 2.98 -13.80 7.08
C SER A 188 4.04 -14.92 7.02
N ASP A 189 3.61 -16.16 6.82
CA ASP A 189 4.49 -17.32 6.65
C ASP A 189 5.31 -17.25 5.34
N MET A 190 4.90 -16.42 4.37
CA MET A 190 5.63 -16.20 3.12
C MET A 190 6.81 -15.24 3.28
N VAL A 191 6.80 -14.37 4.29
CA VAL A 191 7.86 -13.37 4.51
C VAL A 191 9.24 -14.02 4.70
N PRO A 192 9.42 -15.04 5.58
CA PRO A 192 10.71 -15.72 5.74
C PRO A 192 11.23 -16.36 4.45
N GLU A 193 10.35 -16.97 3.65
CA GLU A 193 10.74 -17.58 2.38
C GLU A 193 11.19 -16.52 1.37
N MET A 194 10.56 -15.35 1.36
CA MET A 194 10.98 -14.23 0.53
C MET A 194 12.34 -13.69 0.96
N THR A 195 12.59 -13.53 2.27
CA THR A 195 13.90 -13.15 2.80
C THR A 195 14.98 -14.15 2.41
N LYS A 196 14.69 -15.45 2.52
CA LYS A 196 15.62 -16.53 2.13
C LYS A 196 15.96 -16.50 0.64
N ARG A 197 15.03 -16.08 -0.22
CA ARG A 197 15.22 -15.97 -1.67
C ARG A 197 15.79 -14.63 -2.13
N MET A 198 15.87 -13.63 -1.27
CA MET A 198 16.37 -12.30 -1.62
C MET A 198 17.78 -12.35 -2.27
N PRO A 199 18.75 -13.13 -1.78
CA PRO A 199 20.07 -13.21 -2.41
C PRO A 199 20.01 -13.73 -3.85
N ASP A 200 19.24 -14.79 -4.10
CA ASP A 200 19.06 -15.34 -5.46
C ASP A 200 18.38 -14.33 -6.40
N MET A 201 17.44 -13.54 -5.87
CA MET A 201 16.79 -12.47 -6.63
C MET A 201 17.77 -11.35 -6.97
N MET A 202 18.63 -10.94 -6.03
CA MET A 202 19.67 -9.94 -6.26
C MET A 202 20.69 -10.43 -7.29
N ALA A 203 21.19 -11.67 -7.17
CA ALA A 203 22.10 -12.25 -8.14
C ALA A 203 21.50 -12.31 -9.56
N LYS A 204 20.21 -12.63 -9.68
CA LYS A 204 19.50 -12.59 -10.98
C LYS A 204 19.38 -11.16 -11.52
N ALA A 205 19.12 -10.17 -10.67
CA ALA A 205 19.05 -8.78 -11.08
C ALA A 205 20.42 -8.27 -11.56
N GLU A 206 21.50 -8.58 -10.83
CA GLU A 206 22.88 -8.25 -11.21
C GLU A 206 23.25 -8.89 -12.55
N ALA A 207 22.98 -10.18 -12.73
CA ALA A 207 23.25 -10.88 -13.98
C ALA A 207 22.50 -10.24 -15.17
N ALA A 208 21.27 -9.76 -14.94
CA ALA A 208 20.47 -9.11 -15.99
C ALA A 208 21.05 -7.76 -16.42
N VAL A 209 21.75 -7.05 -15.52
CA VAL A 209 22.34 -5.73 -15.82
C VAL A 209 23.84 -5.77 -16.08
N ALA A 210 24.51 -6.90 -15.86
CA ALA A 210 25.95 -7.06 -16.04
C ALA A 210 26.44 -6.74 -17.47
N ALA A 211 25.58 -6.89 -18.48
CA ALA A 211 25.88 -6.56 -19.86
C ALA A 211 25.68 -5.08 -20.20
N LEU A 212 25.09 -4.28 -19.30
CA LEU A 212 24.90 -2.85 -19.51
C LEU A 212 26.17 -2.09 -19.13
N PRO A 213 26.49 -0.98 -19.84
CA PRO A 213 27.54 -0.06 -19.38
C PRO A 213 27.23 0.42 -17.96
N LYS A 214 28.29 0.68 -17.18
CA LYS A 214 28.13 1.28 -15.84
C LYS A 214 27.28 2.56 -15.94
N PRO A 215 26.37 2.81 -14.99
CA PRO A 215 25.68 4.09 -14.90
C PRO A 215 26.69 5.25 -14.96
N ARG A 216 26.36 6.28 -15.74
CA ARG A 216 27.16 7.51 -15.80
C ARG A 216 27.22 8.14 -14.41
N SER A 217 28.42 8.55 -13.99
CA SER A 217 28.62 9.38 -12.80
C SER A 217 28.14 10.81 -13.06
N ASN A 218 27.92 11.57 -11.99
CA ASN A 218 27.68 13.00 -12.05
C ASN A 218 28.83 13.72 -12.78
N SER A 219 30.08 13.25 -12.67
CA SER A 219 31.21 13.84 -13.40
C SER A 219 31.14 13.62 -14.92
N ASP A 220 30.43 12.59 -15.38
CA ASP A 220 30.25 12.29 -16.81
C ASP A 220 29.19 13.18 -17.48
N LEU A 221 28.46 14.00 -16.71
CA LEU A 221 27.40 14.87 -17.22
C LEU A 221 27.96 16.14 -17.88
N THR A 222 27.44 16.51 -19.05
CA THR A 222 27.71 17.82 -19.63
C THR A 222 27.11 18.95 -18.77
N PRO A 223 27.57 20.21 -18.87
CA PRO A 223 26.99 21.32 -18.13
C PRO A 223 25.47 21.49 -18.35
N ALA A 224 24.99 21.23 -19.57
CA ALA A 224 23.58 21.30 -19.90
C ALA A 224 22.77 20.16 -19.24
N GLU A 225 23.29 18.94 -19.25
CA GLU A 225 22.67 17.80 -18.55
C GLU A 225 22.64 18.02 -17.04
N ARG A 226 23.72 18.56 -16.48
CA ARG A 226 23.81 18.89 -15.04
C ARG A 226 22.83 19.99 -14.65
N ALA A 227 22.69 21.05 -15.45
CA ALA A 227 21.70 22.10 -15.22
C ALA A 227 20.26 21.58 -15.32
N LYS A 228 20.01 20.68 -16.27
CA LYS A 228 18.72 20.00 -16.41
C LYS A 228 18.42 19.11 -15.19
N LEU A 229 19.39 18.32 -14.74
CA LEU A 229 19.27 17.45 -13.58
C LEU A 229 19.07 18.27 -12.29
N ALA A 230 19.82 19.35 -12.12
CA ALA A 230 19.69 20.31 -11.03
C ALA A 230 18.28 20.90 -10.93
N THR A 231 17.73 21.31 -12.07
CA THR A 231 16.35 21.84 -12.16
C THR A 231 15.32 20.79 -11.75
N LEU A 232 15.50 19.54 -12.20
CA LEU A 232 14.59 18.44 -11.86
C LEU A 232 14.65 18.05 -10.37
N LEU A 233 15.83 18.10 -9.77
CA LEU A 233 16.06 17.75 -8.37
C LEU A 233 15.82 18.92 -7.41
N GLY A 234 15.66 20.14 -7.92
CA GLY A 234 15.50 21.34 -7.09
C GLY A 234 16.77 21.71 -6.30
N VAL A 235 17.95 21.31 -6.76
CA VAL A 235 19.25 21.58 -6.13
C VAL A 235 20.12 22.45 -7.05
N PRO A 236 21.08 23.24 -6.50
CA PRO A 236 22.01 24.00 -7.34
C PRO A 236 22.87 23.08 -8.21
N ALA A 237 23.12 23.43 -9.48
CA ALA A 237 23.88 22.58 -10.40
C ALA A 237 25.31 22.29 -9.93
N ASP A 238 25.88 23.17 -9.11
CA ASP A 238 27.22 23.00 -8.53
C ASP A 238 27.29 21.85 -7.52
N THR A 239 26.16 21.44 -6.91
CA THR A 239 26.14 20.31 -5.97
C THR A 239 26.14 18.95 -6.66
N LEU A 240 25.99 18.92 -7.99
CA LEU A 240 25.98 17.72 -8.82
C LEU A 240 27.31 17.52 -9.56
N LYS A 241 28.41 18.11 -9.08
CA LYS A 241 29.73 17.98 -9.72
C LYS A 241 30.41 16.64 -9.40
N THR A 242 30.08 16.07 -8.25
CA THR A 242 30.56 14.77 -7.78
C THR A 242 29.36 13.90 -7.48
N ASP A 243 29.55 12.58 -7.53
CA ASP A 243 28.54 11.68 -7.00
C ASP A 243 28.39 11.92 -5.50
N PRO A 244 27.17 11.78 -4.94
CA PRO A 244 27.03 11.69 -3.50
C PRO A 244 27.88 10.52 -3.00
N GLU A 245 28.56 10.72 -1.88
CA GLU A 245 29.28 9.64 -1.20
C GLU A 245 28.29 8.50 -0.98
N PRO A 246 28.63 7.26 -1.37
CA PRO A 246 27.74 6.13 -1.11
C PRO A 246 27.47 6.11 0.39
N ALA A 247 26.20 6.15 0.77
CA ALA A 247 25.82 5.93 2.16
C ALA A 247 26.44 4.58 2.53
N ALA A 248 27.38 4.60 3.49
CA ALA A 248 28.11 3.43 3.92
C ALA A 248 27.12 2.28 4.02
N GLU A 249 27.32 1.27 3.19
CA GLU A 249 26.75 -0.05 3.44
C GLU A 249 27.09 -0.32 4.91
N ALA A 250 26.09 -0.69 5.70
CA ALA A 250 26.31 -1.07 7.08
C ALA A 250 27.17 -2.33 7.07
N GLU A 251 28.49 -2.14 6.92
CA GLU A 251 29.51 -3.15 7.03
C GLU A 251 29.46 -3.65 8.46
N ASP A 252 29.17 -4.94 8.56
CA ASP A 252 29.47 -5.84 9.66
C ASP A 252 30.53 -5.28 10.61
N ALA A 253 30.08 -4.74 11.74
CA ALA A 253 30.92 -4.50 12.89
C ALA A 253 31.07 -5.83 13.65
N GLU A 254 31.97 -6.69 13.16
CA GLU A 254 32.65 -7.71 13.95
C GLU A 254 34.07 -7.21 14.26
N ASP A 255 34.29 -6.83 15.53
CA ASP A 255 35.54 -7.08 16.26
C ASP A 255 35.24 -7.10 17.77
#